data_AF-A0A383BTQ7-F1
#
_entry.id   AF-A0A383BTQ7-F1
#
_cell.length_a   1.000
_cell.length_b   1.000
_cell.length_c   1.000
_cell.angle_alpha   90.00
_cell.angle_beta   90.00
_cell.angle_gamma   90.00
#
_symmetry.space_group_name_H-M   'P 1'
#
loop_
_entity.id
_entity.type
_entity.pdbx_description
1 polymer ?
#
loop_
_entity_poly.entity_id
_entity_poly.type
_entity_poly.pdbx_seq_one_letter_code
_entity_poly.pdbx_strand_id
1 'polypeptide(L)'
;YHVGSPEDVLKLMEREGGLMWAAHPRIKSSTGYPDLYRDKPFFKSDRYLGGAWKAMPADLSKPRLGWRVLDLLDDTSNWGARKYILGEVDIFQVDRTTEFYAHANVNYLRLDRIPRFENGWEPVLKALRDGAFFISTGEVLMPRFTVGQKASGETLKLDASGRAKLEARLTWTFPMAFAEVIMGDGKQVHRKRIDLAETGAFGKQTLKATLDLTGKTWVRLEAWDVAANGVISQPVWLE
;
A
#
# COMPACT_ATOMS: atom_id res chain seq x y z
N TYR A 1 -19.56 -22.39 11.37
CA TYR A 1 -18.88 -22.73 10.10
C TYR A 1 -18.10 -24.02 10.26
N HIS A 2 -18.05 -24.88 9.25
CA HIS A 2 -17.15 -26.04 9.22
C HIS A 2 -16.08 -25.77 8.15
N VAL A 3 -14.91 -25.34 8.58
CA VAL A 3 -13.83 -24.88 7.70
C VAL A 3 -12.83 -26.01 7.53
N GLY A 4 -12.86 -26.70 6.37
CA GLY A 4 -11.97 -27.84 6.10
C GLY A 4 -11.12 -27.69 4.84
N SER A 5 -11.37 -26.66 4.03
CA SER A 5 -10.71 -26.43 2.75
C SER A 5 -10.48 -24.92 2.49
N PRO A 6 -9.56 -24.55 1.58
CA PRO A 6 -9.42 -23.16 1.14
C PRO A 6 -10.73 -22.56 0.59
N GLU A 7 -11.57 -23.37 -0.05
CA GLU A 7 -12.87 -22.96 -0.57
C GLU A 7 -13.86 -22.65 0.56
N ASP A 8 -13.83 -23.41 1.66
CA ASP A 8 -14.67 -23.13 2.84
C ASP A 8 -14.22 -21.86 3.55
N VAL A 9 -12.90 -21.62 3.64
CA VAL A 9 -12.34 -20.36 4.16
C VAL A 9 -12.82 -19.19 3.31
N LEU A 10 -12.71 -19.30 1.98
CA LEU A 10 -13.16 -18.24 1.09
C LEU A 10 -14.66 -17.94 1.26
N LYS A 11 -15.52 -18.97 1.28
CA LYS A 11 -16.96 -18.81 1.50
C LYS A 11 -17.27 -18.16 2.85
N LEU A 12 -16.52 -18.50 3.89
CA LEU A 12 -16.64 -17.85 5.20
C LEU A 12 -16.33 -16.34 5.09
N MET A 13 -15.20 -15.99 4.49
CA MET A 13 -14.79 -14.59 4.34
C MET A 13 -15.76 -13.78 3.47
N GLU A 14 -16.31 -14.39 2.42
CA GLU A 14 -17.33 -13.76 1.58
C GLU A 14 -18.63 -13.49 2.34
N ARG A 15 -19.08 -14.43 3.18
CA ARG A 15 -20.30 -14.31 3.99
C ARG A 15 -20.17 -13.30 5.13
N GLU A 16 -19.02 -13.30 5.80
CA GLU A 16 -18.76 -12.44 6.97
C GLU A 16 -18.14 -11.09 6.61
N GLY A 17 -17.87 -10.85 5.32
CA GLY A 17 -17.17 -9.63 4.89
C GLY A 17 -15.69 -9.58 5.28
N GLY A 18 -15.12 -10.70 5.73
CA GLY A 18 -13.74 -10.81 6.21
C GLY A 18 -12.69 -10.59 5.12
N LEU A 19 -11.48 -10.21 5.54
CA LEU A 19 -10.33 -9.97 4.68
C LEU A 19 -9.17 -10.91 5.05
N MET A 20 -8.39 -11.29 4.05
CA MET A 20 -7.25 -12.21 4.16
C MET A 20 -6.02 -11.58 3.51
N TRP A 21 -4.84 -11.91 4.00
CA TRP A 21 -3.56 -11.54 3.41
C TRP A 21 -2.45 -12.49 3.90
N ALA A 22 -1.30 -12.45 3.23
CA ALA A 22 -0.09 -13.10 3.73
C ALA A 22 0.64 -12.17 4.71
N ALA A 23 0.80 -12.57 5.98
CA ALA A 23 1.50 -11.77 7.01
C ALA A 23 3.00 -11.54 6.69
N HIS A 24 3.70 -12.55 6.16
CA HIS A 24 5.15 -12.47 5.91
C HIS A 24 5.49 -12.88 4.47
N PRO A 25 4.97 -12.21 3.43
CA PRO A 25 4.93 -12.77 2.08
C PRO A 25 6.31 -12.85 1.44
N ARG A 26 6.76 -14.04 1.02
CA ARG A 26 8.11 -14.33 0.50
C ARG A 26 9.21 -14.46 1.55
N ILE A 27 8.88 -14.62 2.84
CA ILE A 27 9.85 -15.02 3.90
C ILE A 27 9.24 -16.02 4.88
N LYS A 28 10.07 -16.55 5.79
CA LYS A 28 9.67 -17.51 6.83
C LYS A 28 8.90 -18.68 6.18
N SER A 29 7.82 -19.13 6.81
CA SER A 29 6.93 -20.17 6.28
C SER A 29 6.12 -19.75 5.05
N SER A 30 6.17 -18.48 4.64
CA SER A 30 5.53 -17.93 3.43
C SER A 30 6.54 -17.69 2.29
N THR A 31 7.73 -18.31 2.35
CA THR A 31 8.69 -18.28 1.23
C THR A 31 8.04 -18.83 -0.04
N GLY A 32 8.16 -18.12 -1.15
CA GLY A 32 7.50 -18.46 -2.43
C GLY A 32 6.02 -18.09 -2.52
N TYR A 33 5.44 -17.48 -1.49
CA TYR A 33 4.03 -17.07 -1.47
C TYR A 33 3.90 -15.54 -1.37
N PRO A 34 2.92 -14.92 -2.05
CA PRO A 34 1.76 -15.53 -2.70
C PRO A 34 1.96 -16.08 -4.12
N ASP A 35 3.17 -15.97 -4.67
CA ASP A 35 3.50 -16.31 -6.05
C ASP A 35 2.99 -17.71 -6.48
N LEU A 36 3.23 -18.73 -5.64
CA LEU A 36 2.84 -20.13 -5.90
C LEU A 36 1.32 -20.40 -5.86
N TYR A 37 0.51 -19.50 -5.28
CA TYR A 37 -0.95 -19.66 -5.22
C TYR A 37 -1.72 -18.51 -5.89
N ARG A 38 -1.05 -17.66 -6.67
CA ARG A 38 -1.68 -16.52 -7.35
C ARG A 38 -2.84 -16.91 -8.28
N ASP A 39 -2.86 -18.16 -8.75
CA ASP A 39 -3.92 -18.66 -9.62
C ASP A 39 -5.13 -19.23 -8.87
N LYS A 40 -5.05 -19.38 -7.53
CA LYS A 40 -6.10 -19.98 -6.71
C LYS A 40 -7.31 -19.05 -6.54
N PRO A 41 -8.53 -19.60 -6.37
CA PRO A 41 -9.75 -18.81 -6.23
C PRO A 41 -9.70 -17.78 -5.10
N PHE A 42 -9.19 -18.17 -3.92
CA PHE A 42 -9.09 -17.25 -2.78
C PHE A 42 -8.16 -16.07 -3.07
N PHE A 43 -7.06 -16.27 -3.79
CA PHE A 43 -6.18 -15.17 -4.17
C PHE A 43 -6.87 -14.24 -5.16
N LYS A 44 -7.63 -14.76 -6.11
CA LYS A 44 -8.35 -13.95 -7.10
C LYS A 44 -9.52 -13.16 -6.50
N SER A 45 -10.07 -13.60 -5.37
CA SER A 45 -11.12 -12.90 -4.64
C SER A 45 -10.69 -11.52 -4.14
N ASP A 46 -11.63 -10.59 -4.07
CA ASP A 46 -11.46 -9.27 -3.43
C ASP A 46 -11.31 -9.38 -1.90
N ARG A 47 -11.63 -10.54 -1.32
CA ARG A 47 -11.40 -10.85 0.10
C ARG A 47 -9.94 -11.07 0.42
N TYR A 48 -9.11 -11.40 -0.56
CA TYR A 48 -7.66 -11.51 -0.37
C TYR A 48 -6.97 -10.23 -0.81
N LEU A 49 -6.47 -9.43 0.15
CA LEU A 49 -5.88 -8.13 -0.12
C LEU A 49 -4.52 -8.25 -0.79
N GLY A 50 -3.66 -9.16 -0.34
CA GLY A 50 -2.27 -9.21 -0.79
C GLY A 50 -1.37 -9.64 0.37
N GLY A 51 -0.56 -8.72 0.88
CA GLY A 51 0.41 -9.02 1.93
C GLY A 51 0.55 -7.91 2.96
N ALA A 52 1.02 -8.28 4.15
CA ALA A 52 1.35 -7.30 5.16
C ALA A 52 2.73 -6.69 4.92
N TRP A 53 2.79 -5.36 5.02
CA TRP A 53 3.98 -4.55 4.98
C TRP A 53 4.49 -4.30 6.40
N LYS A 54 5.77 -4.58 6.57
CA LYS A 54 6.59 -4.26 7.72
C LYS A 54 8.00 -4.02 7.19
N ALA A 55 8.84 -3.34 7.95
CA ALA A 55 10.26 -3.14 7.65
C ALA A 55 11.07 -4.47 7.70
N MET A 56 10.72 -5.43 6.83
CA MET A 56 11.30 -6.77 6.75
C MET A 56 11.63 -7.14 5.29
N PRO A 57 12.88 -7.52 4.99
CA PRO A 57 14.04 -7.43 5.88
C PRO A 57 14.39 -5.97 6.19
N ALA A 58 14.99 -5.72 7.35
CA ALA A 58 15.66 -4.46 7.64
C ALA A 58 17.04 -4.50 6.96
N ASP A 59 17.15 -3.86 5.79
CA ASP A 59 18.40 -3.74 5.03
C ASP A 59 18.75 -2.26 4.92
N LEU A 60 19.64 -1.80 5.81
CA LEU A 60 20.05 -0.40 5.90
C LEU A 60 20.96 0.04 4.74
N SER A 61 21.37 -0.87 3.85
CA SER A 61 22.03 -0.49 2.59
C SER A 61 21.04 0.06 1.56
N LYS A 62 19.73 -0.15 1.78
CA LYS A 62 18.67 0.38 0.93
C LYS A 62 18.19 1.74 1.45
N PRO A 63 17.85 2.67 0.56
CA PRO A 63 17.32 3.98 0.95
C PRO A 63 15.82 3.92 1.32
N ARG A 64 15.28 2.72 1.62
CA ARG A 64 13.87 2.48 1.93
C ARG A 64 13.69 1.18 2.71
N LEU A 65 12.62 1.11 3.49
CA LEU A 65 12.27 -0.07 4.29
C LEU A 65 11.30 -1.00 3.54
N GLY A 66 11.36 -2.30 3.87
CA GLY A 66 10.34 -3.26 3.43
C GLY A 66 10.27 -3.51 1.92
N TRP A 67 11.38 -3.28 1.20
CA TRP A 67 11.46 -3.34 -0.28
C TRP A 67 10.83 -4.61 -0.87
N ARG A 68 10.99 -5.76 -0.22
CA ARG A 68 10.42 -7.05 -0.66
C ARG A 68 8.89 -7.03 -0.78
N VAL A 69 8.20 -6.37 0.15
CA VAL A 69 6.73 -6.28 0.13
C VAL A 69 6.27 -5.19 -0.84
N LEU A 70 7.08 -4.15 -1.03
CA LEU A 70 6.85 -3.13 -2.07
C LEU A 70 6.98 -3.74 -3.48
N ASP A 71 7.99 -4.59 -3.70
CA ASP A 71 8.15 -5.33 -4.94
C ASP A 71 7.00 -6.33 -5.14
N LEU A 72 6.48 -6.95 -4.07
CA LEU A 72 5.28 -7.77 -4.18
C LEU A 72 4.03 -6.97 -4.60
N LEU A 73 3.85 -5.75 -4.07
CA LEU A 73 2.77 -4.87 -4.51
C LEU A 73 2.91 -4.57 -6.01
N ASP A 74 4.13 -4.29 -6.46
CA ASP A 74 4.42 -4.03 -7.88
C ASP A 74 4.15 -5.26 -8.75
N ASP A 75 4.59 -6.44 -8.31
CA ASP A 75 4.40 -7.70 -9.02
C ASP A 75 2.92 -8.10 -9.12
N THR A 76 2.19 -8.05 -8.01
CA THR A 76 0.75 -8.38 -7.99
C THR A 76 -0.05 -7.44 -8.88
N SER A 77 0.30 -6.15 -8.88
CA SER A 77 -0.27 -5.16 -9.80
C SER A 77 0.04 -5.50 -11.26
N ASN A 78 1.28 -5.92 -11.57
CA ASN A 78 1.65 -6.37 -12.91
C ASN A 78 1.00 -7.69 -13.32
N TRP A 79 0.67 -8.58 -12.39
CA TRP A 79 -0.14 -9.77 -12.67
C TRP A 79 -1.60 -9.44 -13.01
N GLY A 80 -1.98 -8.16 -12.97
CA GLY A 80 -3.35 -7.70 -13.17
C GLY A 80 -4.25 -7.92 -11.95
N ALA A 81 -3.67 -8.30 -10.81
CA ALA A 81 -4.41 -8.51 -9.58
C ALA A 81 -4.50 -7.19 -8.81
N ARG A 82 -5.74 -6.72 -8.54
CA ARG A 82 -5.97 -5.52 -7.73
C ARG A 82 -5.76 -5.84 -6.25
N LYS A 83 -4.48 -5.95 -5.87
CA LYS A 83 -4.00 -6.27 -4.54
C LYS A 83 -3.36 -5.07 -3.88
N TYR A 84 -3.37 -5.08 -2.57
CA TYR A 84 -2.91 -4.03 -1.68
C TYR A 84 -2.03 -4.63 -0.59
N ILE A 85 -1.18 -3.79 -0.04
CA ILE A 85 -0.39 -4.12 1.13
C ILE A 85 -0.85 -3.28 2.31
N LEU A 86 -0.88 -3.85 3.50
CA LEU A 86 -1.31 -3.16 4.72
C LEU A 86 -0.18 -3.08 5.73
N GLY A 87 -0.06 -1.96 6.44
CA GLY A 87 0.83 -1.85 7.59
C GLY A 87 0.40 -2.84 8.67
N GLU A 88 1.35 -3.65 9.14
CA GLU A 88 1.10 -4.64 10.18
C GLU A 88 2.20 -4.59 11.24
N VAL A 89 1.86 -4.99 12.46
CA VAL A 89 2.81 -5.25 13.53
C VAL A 89 2.45 -6.55 14.25
N ASP A 90 3.39 -7.49 14.30
CA ASP A 90 3.28 -8.70 15.14
C ASP A 90 3.52 -8.34 16.60
N ILE A 91 2.45 -8.30 17.40
CA ILE A 91 2.52 -8.09 18.85
C ILE A 91 1.65 -9.16 19.53
N PHE A 92 2.16 -9.73 20.63
CA PHE A 92 1.48 -10.77 21.37
C PHE A 92 0.82 -10.19 22.63
N GLN A 93 1.59 -10.05 23.71
CA GLN A 93 1.12 -9.48 24.94
C GLN A 93 1.42 -7.98 24.98
N VAL A 94 0.41 -7.20 25.35
CA VAL A 94 0.49 -5.74 25.48
C VAL A 94 0.25 -5.38 26.93
N ASP A 95 1.14 -4.57 27.48
CA ASP A 95 0.94 -3.93 28.78
C ASP A 95 1.34 -2.45 28.73
N ARG A 96 1.31 -1.79 29.89
CA ARG A 96 1.60 -0.34 30.00
C ARG A 96 3.07 0.03 29.74
N THR A 97 3.96 -0.95 29.61
CA THR A 97 5.39 -0.77 29.31
C THR A 97 5.73 -1.04 27.85
N THR A 98 4.76 -1.50 27.06
CA THR A 98 4.96 -1.83 25.64
C THR A 98 5.14 -0.56 24.80
N GLU A 99 6.30 -0.41 24.17
CA GLU A 99 6.60 0.66 23.22
C GLU A 99 6.09 0.28 21.82
N PHE A 100 5.09 1.02 21.31
CA PHE A 100 4.47 0.76 20.01
C PHE A 100 5.02 1.65 18.89
N TYR A 101 5.41 2.88 19.22
CA TYR A 101 5.69 3.92 18.24
C TYR A 101 6.79 3.50 17.27
N ALA A 102 7.88 2.92 17.79
CA ALA A 102 9.01 2.48 16.97
C ALA A 102 8.72 1.25 16.08
N HIS A 103 7.60 0.56 16.29
CA HIS A 103 7.32 -0.75 15.68
C HIS A 103 6.02 -0.80 14.88
N ALA A 104 5.08 0.11 15.17
CA ALA A 104 3.77 0.13 14.55
C ALA A 104 3.83 0.80 13.17
N ASN A 105 3.45 0.04 12.14
CA ASN A 105 3.17 0.59 10.82
C ASN A 105 1.69 0.93 10.75
N VAL A 106 1.36 2.15 10.32
CA VAL A 106 0.00 2.69 10.43
C VAL A 106 -0.66 2.73 9.06
N ASN A 107 -1.93 2.31 9.00
CA ASN A 107 -2.79 2.47 7.83
C ASN A 107 -3.67 3.71 8.00
N TYR A 108 -3.50 4.70 7.13
CA TYR A 108 -4.35 5.89 7.10
C TYR A 108 -5.48 5.68 6.09
N LEU A 109 -6.68 5.44 6.59
CA LEU A 109 -7.85 5.11 5.79
C LEU A 109 -8.60 6.38 5.37
N ARG A 110 -8.98 6.46 4.09
CA ARG A 110 -9.89 7.48 3.58
C ARG A 110 -11.33 7.06 3.89
N LEU A 111 -11.91 7.67 4.92
CA LEU A 111 -13.27 7.43 5.39
C LEU A 111 -14.07 8.75 5.42
N ASP A 112 -15.38 8.67 5.19
CA ASP A 112 -16.27 9.84 5.28
C ASP A 112 -16.39 10.36 6.72
N ARG A 113 -16.29 9.45 7.70
CA ARG A 113 -16.35 9.72 9.13
C ARG A 113 -15.72 8.58 9.93
N ILE A 114 -15.35 8.84 11.17
CA ILE A 114 -14.93 7.80 12.11
C ILE A 114 -16.13 6.87 12.41
N PRO A 115 -16.01 5.55 12.23
CA PRO A 115 -17.08 4.61 12.53
C PRO A 115 -17.46 4.64 14.02
N ARG A 116 -18.77 4.55 14.30
CA ARG A 116 -19.26 4.31 15.66
C ARG A 116 -19.31 2.80 15.90
N PHE A 117 -19.02 2.39 17.12
CA PHE A 117 -19.01 0.98 17.53
C PHE A 117 -20.31 0.24 17.14
N GLU A 118 -21.47 0.86 17.38
CA GLU A 118 -22.81 0.31 17.07
C GLU A 118 -23.04 0.01 15.58
N ASN A 119 -22.32 0.69 14.68
CA ASN A 119 -22.46 0.53 13.23
C ASN A 119 -21.47 -0.51 12.66
N GLY A 120 -20.68 -1.15 13.52
CA GLY A 120 -19.65 -2.11 13.14
C GLY A 120 -18.49 -1.49 12.37
N TRP A 121 -17.71 -2.36 11.73
CA TRP A 121 -16.43 -2.02 11.10
C TRP A 121 -16.45 -2.10 9.57
N GLU A 122 -17.62 -2.29 8.95
CA GLU A 122 -17.74 -2.39 7.49
C GLU A 122 -17.09 -1.21 6.73
N PRO A 123 -17.18 0.06 7.18
CA PRO A 123 -16.46 1.15 6.51
C PRO A 123 -14.94 0.97 6.48
N VAL A 124 -14.36 0.39 7.53
CA VAL A 124 -12.93 0.09 7.61
C VAL A 124 -12.58 -1.06 6.67
N LEU A 125 -13.34 -2.14 6.70
CA LEU A 125 -13.12 -3.30 5.82
C LEU A 125 -13.26 -2.91 4.35
N LYS A 126 -14.26 -2.09 4.02
CA LYS A 126 -14.44 -1.54 2.67
C LYS A 126 -13.26 -0.68 2.24
N ALA A 127 -12.77 0.24 3.09
CA ALA A 127 -11.63 1.08 2.74
C ALA A 127 -10.35 0.26 2.46
N LEU A 128 -10.12 -0.80 3.25
CA LEU A 128 -9.00 -1.73 3.02
C LEU A 128 -9.19 -2.53 1.73
N ARG A 129 -10.37 -3.11 1.52
CA ARG A 129 -10.72 -3.87 0.31
C ARG A 129 -10.60 -3.03 -0.96
N ASP A 130 -10.97 -1.76 -0.88
CA ASP A 130 -10.96 -0.86 -2.03
C ASP A 130 -9.60 -0.20 -2.25
N GLY A 131 -8.60 -0.43 -1.38
CA GLY A 131 -7.29 0.24 -1.49
C GLY A 131 -7.32 1.73 -1.14
N ALA A 132 -8.37 2.19 -0.45
CA ALA A 132 -8.60 3.59 -0.12
C ALA A 132 -7.76 4.06 1.08
N PHE A 133 -6.46 3.81 1.06
CA PHE A 133 -5.56 4.13 2.15
C PHE A 133 -4.11 4.34 1.69
N PHE A 134 -3.26 4.74 2.64
CA PHE A 134 -1.80 4.70 2.51
C PHE A 134 -1.20 4.13 3.79
N ILE A 135 0.01 3.58 3.68
CA ILE A 135 0.80 3.12 4.83
C ILE A 135 1.80 4.21 5.20
N SER A 136 2.07 4.37 6.48
CA SER A 136 3.13 5.25 6.97
C SER A 136 3.85 4.62 8.17
N THR A 137 5.14 4.93 8.31
CA THR A 137 5.91 4.67 9.54
C THR A 137 5.67 5.74 10.62
N GLY A 138 4.79 6.71 10.38
CA GLY A 138 4.42 7.80 11.30
C GLY A 138 5.10 9.14 10.98
N GLU A 139 6.36 9.12 10.56
CA GLU A 139 7.16 10.35 10.38
C GLU A 139 6.93 11.07 9.04
N VAL A 140 6.35 10.38 8.06
CA VAL A 140 6.00 10.94 6.75
C VAL A 140 4.54 10.63 6.48
N LEU A 141 3.72 11.65 6.20
CA LEU A 141 2.30 11.49 5.88
C LEU A 141 1.99 12.02 4.49
N MET A 142 0.94 11.45 3.89
CA MET A 142 0.47 11.81 2.56
C MET A 142 -1.04 12.08 2.59
N PRO A 143 -1.49 13.17 3.21
CA PRO A 143 -2.92 13.49 3.33
C PRO A 143 -3.63 13.67 1.98
N ARG A 144 -2.88 13.85 0.88
CA ARG A 144 -3.44 13.85 -0.48
C ARG A 144 -2.51 13.12 -1.43
N PHE A 145 -3.06 12.22 -2.23
CA PHE A 145 -2.42 11.62 -3.39
C PHE A 145 -3.47 11.38 -4.46
N THR A 146 -3.26 11.96 -5.65
CA THR A 146 -4.12 11.75 -6.80
C THR A 146 -3.32 11.70 -8.10
N VAL A 147 -3.74 10.87 -9.03
CA VAL A 147 -3.32 10.86 -10.43
C VAL A 147 -4.57 11.06 -11.30
N GLY A 148 -4.61 12.11 -12.11
CA GLY A 148 -5.80 12.42 -12.92
C GLY A 148 -7.06 12.59 -12.06
N GLN A 149 -6.93 13.20 -10.87
CA GLN A 149 -7.99 13.35 -9.85
C GLN A 149 -8.47 12.04 -9.20
N LYS A 150 -7.89 10.88 -9.55
CA LYS A 150 -8.17 9.59 -8.90
C LYS A 150 -7.15 9.31 -7.81
N ALA A 151 -7.62 8.85 -6.67
CA ALA A 151 -6.80 8.54 -5.51
C ALA A 151 -6.55 7.03 -5.38
N SER A 152 -5.74 6.64 -4.39
CA SER A 152 -5.44 5.22 -4.08
C SER A 152 -6.69 4.34 -4.15
N GLY A 153 -6.56 3.20 -4.84
CA GLY A 153 -7.62 2.21 -5.03
C GLY A 153 -8.57 2.49 -6.20
N GLU A 154 -8.64 3.73 -6.67
CA GLU A 154 -9.54 4.11 -7.76
C GLU A 154 -8.95 3.81 -9.15
N THR A 155 -9.81 3.83 -10.16
CA THR A 155 -9.45 3.65 -11.56
C THR A 155 -9.52 4.98 -12.32
N LEU A 156 -8.44 5.32 -13.01
CA LEU A 156 -8.35 6.41 -13.96
C LEU A 156 -8.47 5.87 -15.38
N LYS A 157 -9.47 6.34 -16.13
CA LYS A 157 -9.55 6.14 -17.58
C LYS A 157 -8.67 7.18 -18.26
N LEU A 158 -7.66 6.73 -18.98
CA LEU A 158 -6.75 7.62 -19.69
C LEU A 158 -7.42 8.14 -20.97
N ASP A 159 -7.15 9.40 -21.29
CA ASP A 159 -7.51 9.94 -22.60
C ASP A 159 -6.45 9.55 -23.65
N ALA A 160 -6.67 9.94 -24.90
CA ALA A 160 -5.78 9.64 -26.01
C ALA A 160 -4.36 10.23 -25.85
N SER A 161 -4.15 11.20 -24.94
CA SER A 161 -2.82 11.75 -24.67
C SER A 161 -1.97 10.84 -23.78
N GLY A 162 -2.60 9.91 -23.06
CA GLY A 162 -1.93 9.05 -22.08
C GLY A 162 -1.33 9.81 -20.90
N ARG A 163 -1.61 11.11 -20.73
CA ARG A 163 -1.00 11.96 -19.71
C ARG A 163 -1.96 12.25 -18.57
N ALA A 164 -1.43 12.23 -17.34
CA ALA A 164 -2.21 12.56 -16.15
C ALA A 164 -1.43 13.43 -15.18
N LYS A 165 -2.14 14.33 -14.48
CA LYS A 165 -1.55 15.16 -13.42
C LYS A 165 -1.44 14.35 -12.13
N LEU A 166 -0.23 14.24 -11.61
CA LEU A 166 0.06 13.81 -10.25
C LEU A 166 -0.02 15.00 -9.30
N GLU A 167 -0.73 14.84 -8.18
CA GLU A 167 -0.64 15.72 -7.02
C GLU A 167 -0.47 14.88 -5.76
N ALA A 168 0.56 15.18 -4.97
CA ALA A 168 0.78 14.56 -3.67
C ALA A 168 1.14 15.63 -2.63
N ARG A 169 0.36 15.72 -1.55
CA ARG A 169 0.68 16.59 -0.42
C ARG A 169 1.39 15.74 0.62
N LEU A 170 2.62 16.10 0.94
CA LEU A 170 3.46 15.45 1.94
C LEU A 170 3.63 16.37 3.15
N THR A 171 3.69 15.77 4.34
CA THR A 171 4.08 16.41 5.60
C THR A 171 5.01 15.47 6.34
N TRP A 172 6.04 15.98 7.01
CA TRP A 172 7.08 15.14 7.60
C TRP A 172 7.74 15.75 8.83
N THR A 173 8.39 14.90 9.63
CA THR A 173 9.21 15.29 10.79
C THR A 173 10.68 15.54 10.41
N PHE A 174 11.34 14.56 9.77
CA PHE A 174 12.74 14.68 9.35
C PHE A 174 12.86 15.17 7.90
N PRO A 175 13.97 15.82 7.53
CA PRO A 175 14.24 16.18 6.13
C PRO A 175 13.94 15.04 5.16
N MET A 176 13.27 15.34 4.05
CA MET A 176 12.97 14.33 3.04
C MET A 176 14.23 13.97 2.25
N ALA A 177 14.34 12.71 1.83
CA ALA A 177 15.39 12.28 0.92
C ALA A 177 14.89 12.27 -0.52
N PHE A 178 13.75 11.63 -0.77
CA PHE A 178 13.17 11.56 -2.12
C PHE A 178 11.70 11.13 -2.08
N ALA A 179 11.01 11.41 -3.17
CA ALA A 179 9.81 10.68 -3.56
C ALA A 179 10.09 9.85 -4.82
N GLU A 180 9.33 8.79 -5.02
CA GLU A 180 9.42 7.95 -6.20
C GLU A 180 8.03 7.69 -6.73
N VAL A 181 7.83 7.94 -8.02
CA VAL A 181 6.63 7.52 -8.76
C VAL A 181 6.93 6.17 -9.39
N ILE A 182 6.12 5.16 -9.08
CA ILE A 182 6.27 3.79 -9.58
C ILE A 182 5.08 3.49 -10.49
N MET A 183 5.34 2.95 -11.68
CA MET A 183 4.33 2.64 -12.69
C MET A 183 4.62 1.28 -13.31
N GLY A 184 3.60 0.53 -13.71
CA GLY A 184 3.77 -0.75 -14.41
C GLY A 184 2.91 -0.86 -15.66
N ASP A 185 3.34 -1.72 -16.59
CA ASP A 185 2.63 -2.03 -17.84
C ASP A 185 2.06 -3.45 -17.90
N GLY A 186 2.05 -4.16 -16.76
CA GLY A 186 1.69 -5.58 -16.69
C GLY A 186 2.87 -6.53 -16.91
N LYS A 187 4.07 -6.00 -17.22
CA LYS A 187 5.29 -6.82 -17.43
C LYS A 187 6.51 -6.23 -16.73
N GLN A 188 6.71 -4.93 -16.84
CA GLN A 188 7.86 -4.20 -16.30
C GLN A 188 7.41 -3.13 -15.31
N VAL A 189 8.29 -2.80 -14.37
CA VAL A 189 8.12 -1.72 -13.40
C VAL A 189 9.06 -0.58 -13.77
N HIS A 190 8.51 0.63 -13.85
CA HIS A 190 9.24 1.86 -14.12
C HIS A 190 9.20 2.76 -12.89
N ARG A 191 10.34 3.40 -12.59
CA ARG A 191 10.49 4.27 -11.42
C ARG A 191 11.01 5.63 -11.86
N LYS A 192 10.39 6.70 -11.35
CA LYS A 192 10.83 8.07 -11.53
C LYS A 192 11.04 8.72 -10.17
N ARG A 193 12.30 8.98 -9.84
CA ARG A 193 12.69 9.64 -8.59
C ARG A 193 12.49 11.15 -8.69
N ILE A 194 12.08 11.74 -7.58
CA ILE A 194 11.97 13.17 -7.31
C ILE A 194 12.88 13.44 -6.12
N ASP A 195 13.94 14.21 -6.33
CA ASP A 195 14.85 14.60 -5.26
C ASP A 195 14.17 15.59 -4.30
N LEU A 196 14.34 15.36 -3.01
CA LEU A 196 13.81 16.20 -1.94
C LEU A 196 14.88 16.55 -0.89
N ALA A 197 16.17 16.32 -1.18
CA ALA A 197 17.27 16.52 -0.23
C ALA A 197 17.40 17.96 0.30
N GLU A 198 16.90 18.95 -0.45
CA GLU A 198 16.91 20.37 -0.05
C GLU A 198 15.78 20.73 0.95
N THR A 199 14.97 19.77 1.37
CA THR A 199 13.89 20.02 2.34
C THR A 199 14.42 20.07 3.78
N GLY A 200 13.85 20.95 4.59
CA GLY A 200 14.12 21.01 6.04
C GLY A 200 13.26 20.06 6.86
N ALA A 201 13.53 19.97 8.17
CA ALA A 201 12.69 19.24 9.13
C ALA A 201 11.31 19.92 9.32
N PHE A 202 10.34 19.16 9.85
CA PHE A 202 8.98 19.61 10.19
C PHE A 202 8.26 20.30 9.03
N GLY A 203 8.46 19.78 7.82
CA GLY A 203 8.06 20.43 6.58
C GLY A 203 6.74 19.93 6.03
N LYS A 204 6.26 20.66 5.02
CA LYS A 204 5.16 20.26 4.15
C LYS A 204 5.41 20.74 2.74
N GLN A 205 5.08 19.93 1.74
CA GLN A 205 5.20 20.30 0.34
C GLN A 205 4.14 19.58 -0.49
N THR A 206 3.67 20.24 -1.55
CA THR A 206 2.82 19.60 -2.56
C THR A 206 3.66 19.33 -3.80
N LEU A 207 3.86 18.05 -4.10
CA LEU A 207 4.48 17.59 -5.33
C LEU A 207 3.44 17.63 -6.45
N LYS A 208 3.84 18.19 -7.60
CA LYS A 208 3.04 18.19 -8.82
C LYS A 208 3.90 17.78 -10.00
N ALA A 209 3.37 16.86 -10.81
CA ALA A 209 4.03 16.44 -12.04
C ALA A 209 2.97 16.08 -13.09
N THR A 210 3.34 16.15 -14.37
CA THR A 210 2.58 15.50 -15.44
C THR A 210 3.29 14.18 -15.75
N LEU A 211 2.56 13.08 -15.63
CA LEU A 211 3.05 11.74 -15.91
C LEU A 211 2.67 11.35 -17.33
N ASP A 212 3.56 10.67 -18.02
CA ASP A 212 3.24 9.89 -19.21
C ASP A 212 2.94 8.46 -18.77
N LEU A 213 1.69 8.06 -18.94
CA LEU A 213 1.15 6.77 -18.52
C LEU A 213 0.76 5.92 -19.74
N THR A 214 1.27 6.27 -20.93
CA THR A 214 1.00 5.51 -22.14
C THR A 214 1.41 4.05 -21.97
N GLY A 215 0.45 3.14 -22.14
CA GLY A 215 0.64 1.71 -21.99
C GLY A 215 0.86 1.24 -20.55
N LYS A 216 0.62 2.07 -19.53
CA LYS A 216 0.67 1.68 -18.11
C LYS A 216 -0.70 1.22 -17.62
N THR A 217 -0.71 0.28 -16.68
CA THR A 217 -1.91 -0.34 -16.08
C THR A 217 -2.12 0.06 -14.63
N TRP A 218 -1.09 0.61 -13.98
CA TRP A 218 -1.17 1.14 -12.62
C TRP A 218 -0.05 2.14 -12.33
N VAL A 219 -0.26 2.97 -11.31
CA VAL A 219 0.70 3.94 -10.80
C VAL A 219 0.54 4.15 -9.29
N ARG A 220 1.64 4.33 -8.57
CA ARG A 220 1.66 4.63 -7.13
C ARG A 220 2.83 5.56 -6.77
N LEU A 221 2.82 6.04 -5.54
CA LEU A 221 3.86 6.91 -4.99
C LEU A 221 4.41 6.34 -3.69
N GLU A 222 5.72 6.50 -3.51
CA GLU A 222 6.38 6.41 -2.21
C GLU A 222 7.11 7.72 -1.92
N ALA A 223 7.24 8.08 -0.65
CA ALA A 223 8.16 9.14 -0.23
C ALA A 223 8.88 8.74 1.05
N TRP A 224 10.18 9.07 1.10
CA TRP A 224 11.10 8.59 2.11
C TRP A 224 11.94 9.75 2.65
N ASP A 225 12.11 9.78 3.97
CA ASP A 225 12.98 10.74 4.64
C ASP A 225 14.44 10.25 4.76
N VAL A 226 15.32 11.09 5.30
CA VAL A 226 16.74 10.77 5.50
C VAL A 226 16.99 9.60 6.46
N ALA A 227 16.02 9.23 7.29
CA ALA A 227 16.07 8.09 8.20
C ALA A 227 15.35 6.85 7.64
N ALA A 228 14.96 6.88 6.35
CA ALA A 228 14.19 5.84 5.67
C ALA A 228 12.79 5.59 6.28
N ASN A 229 12.24 6.55 7.02
CA ASN A 229 10.82 6.56 7.32
C ASN A 229 10.05 6.85 6.03
N GLY A 230 8.92 6.19 5.86
CA GLY A 230 8.26 6.12 4.57
C GLY A 230 6.76 6.33 4.66
N VAL A 231 6.22 6.84 3.55
CA VAL A 231 4.80 6.78 3.22
C VAL A 231 4.63 6.06 1.87
N ILE A 232 3.66 5.15 1.81
CA ILE A 232 3.41 4.30 0.64
C ILE A 232 1.94 4.40 0.25
N SER A 233 1.64 4.85 -0.97
CA SER A 233 0.29 4.79 -1.51
C SER A 233 -0.07 3.39 -2.00
N GLN A 234 -1.35 3.03 -1.96
CA GLN A 234 -1.84 1.95 -2.82
C GLN A 234 -1.89 2.42 -4.29
N PRO A 235 -1.97 1.50 -5.27
CA PRO A 235 -2.05 1.85 -6.68
C PRO A 235 -3.33 2.62 -7.04
N VAL A 236 -3.18 3.54 -8.00
CA VAL A 236 -4.26 3.98 -8.89
C VAL A 236 -4.22 3.08 -10.11
N TRP A 237 -5.34 2.47 -10.45
CA TRP A 237 -5.47 1.59 -11.60
C TRP A 237 -5.72 2.40 -12.87
N LEU A 238 -5.20 1.94 -14.01
CA LEU A 238 -5.29 2.64 -15.29
C LEU A 238 -6.05 1.78 -16.31
N GLU A 239 -6.99 2.40 -17.03
CA GLU A 239 -7.80 1.81 -18.09
C GLU A 239 -7.79 2.69 -19.35
#